data_AF-A0A969S6W8-F1
#
_entry.id   AF-A0A969S6W8-F1
#
_cell.length_a   1.000
_cell.length_b   1.000
_cell.length_c   1.000
_cell.angle_alpha   90.00
_cell.angle_beta   90.00
_cell.angle_gamma   90.00
#
_symmetry.space_group_name_H-M   'P 1'
#
loop_
_entity.id
_entity.type
_entity.pdbx_description
1 polymer ?
#
loop_
_entity_poly.entity_id
_entity_poly.type
_entity_poly.pdbx_seq_one_letter_code
_entity_poly.pdbx_strand_id
1 'polypeptide(L)'
;EGQAHQILRYRRELGSDVRIFADVLVKHARPLGSPNLTTAVQETIERGLADGVILSGWATGSPPNLEDLELASAAANGTPVFIGSGASWENIPRLIQAVDGVIVSSSLKRRGKIDQPIDPIRVSQFVEAMRRSLTMKDQLPAIAAPSVAVPSS
;
A
#
# COMPACT_ATOMS: atom_id res chain seq x y z
N GLU A 1 -2.02 -8.08 -18.44
CA GLU A 1 -0.62 -8.37 -18.09
C GLU A 1 0.19 -7.08 -18.15
N GLY A 2 1.17 -6.89 -17.26
CA GLY A 2 2.03 -5.71 -17.24
C GLY A 2 3.19 -5.82 -18.24
N GLN A 3 3.61 -4.71 -18.86
CA GLN A 3 4.70 -4.66 -19.83
C GLN A 3 6.03 -4.24 -19.19
N ALA A 4 6.43 -4.91 -18.10
CA ALA A 4 7.61 -4.54 -17.30
C ALA A 4 8.88 -4.32 -18.14
N HIS A 5 9.16 -5.21 -19.09
CA HIS A 5 10.32 -5.09 -19.97
C HIS A 5 10.33 -3.82 -20.83
N GLN A 6 9.17 -3.41 -21.37
CA GLN A 6 9.08 -2.20 -22.18
C GLN A 6 9.24 -0.95 -21.32
N ILE A 7 8.64 -0.93 -20.13
CA ILE A 7 8.74 0.19 -19.19
C ILE A 7 10.20 0.40 -18.75
N LEU A 8 10.92 -0.68 -18.42
CA LEU A 8 12.33 -0.59 -18.01
C LEU A 8 13.24 -0.13 -19.14
N ARG A 9 13.00 -0.62 -20.36
CA ARG A 9 13.73 -0.17 -21.55
C ARG A 9 13.48 1.31 -21.80
N TYR A 10 12.23 1.76 -21.69
CA TYR A 10 11.88 3.16 -21.85
C TYR A 10 12.50 4.04 -20.75
N ARG A 11 12.49 3.59 -19.48
CA ARG A 11 13.19 4.26 -18.37
C ARG A 11 14.68 4.45 -18.69
N ARG A 12 15.32 3.41 -19.23
CA ARG A 12 16.73 3.46 -19.65
C ARG A 12 16.96 4.42 -20.81
N GLU A 13 16.08 4.43 -21.81
CA GLU A 13 16.13 5.35 -22.95
C GLU A 13 15.94 6.81 -22.52
N LEU A 14 15.10 7.07 -21.52
CA LEU A 14 14.93 8.40 -20.92
C LEU A 14 16.10 8.86 -20.04
N GLY A 15 17.00 7.95 -19.64
CA GLY A 15 18.10 8.26 -18.72
C GLY A 15 17.63 8.78 -17.35
N SER A 16 16.42 8.43 -16.92
CA SER A 16 15.77 9.01 -15.74
C SER A 16 15.61 7.99 -14.62
N ASP A 17 15.78 8.43 -13.37
CA ASP A 17 15.61 7.61 -12.17
C ASP A 17 14.14 7.53 -11.71
N VAL A 18 13.22 7.35 -12.67
CA VAL A 18 11.79 7.23 -12.36
C VAL A 18 11.53 5.90 -11.67
N ARG A 19 10.87 5.97 -10.51
CA ARG A 19 10.39 4.80 -9.77
C ARG A 19 9.12 4.24 -10.41
N ILE A 20 9.06 2.91 -10.52
CA ILE A 20 7.92 2.18 -11.12
C ILE A 20 7.12 1.53 -10.00
N PHE A 21 5.91 2.02 -9.74
CA PHE A 21 5.00 1.39 -8.78
C PHE A 21 3.97 0.55 -9.53
N ALA A 22 3.74 -0.68 -9.07
CA ALA A 22 2.88 -1.64 -9.75
C ALA A 22 1.75 -2.16 -8.84
N ASP A 23 0.56 -2.33 -9.40
CA ASP A 23 -0.61 -2.84 -8.68
C ASP A 23 -0.52 -4.37 -8.51
N VAL A 24 -0.76 -4.85 -7.29
CA VAL A 24 -0.71 -6.27 -6.94
C VAL A 24 -2.10 -6.87 -7.12
N LEU A 25 -2.19 -7.91 -7.95
CA LEU A 25 -3.41 -8.64 -8.31
C LEU A 25 -4.46 -7.77 -9.01
N VAL A 26 -4.39 -7.78 -10.34
CA VAL A 26 -5.44 -7.22 -11.19
C VAL A 26 -6.74 -8.00 -10.95
N LYS A 27 -7.79 -7.28 -10.57
CA LYS A 27 -9.22 -7.62 -10.34
C LYS A 27 -9.91 -8.71 -11.21
N HIS A 28 -9.22 -9.38 -12.13
CA HIS A 28 -9.77 -10.39 -13.04
C HIS A 28 -8.93 -11.68 -13.20
N ALA A 29 -7.78 -11.84 -12.54
CA ALA A 29 -7.04 -13.10 -12.58
C ALA A 29 -7.51 -14.01 -11.43
N ARG A 30 -8.33 -15.02 -11.75
CA ARG A 30 -8.56 -16.17 -10.85
C ARG A 30 -7.54 -17.26 -11.19
N PRO A 31 -6.49 -17.50 -10.37
CA PRO A 31 -5.89 -18.82 -10.31
C PRO A 31 -6.95 -19.83 -9.83
N LEU A 32 -6.87 -21.07 -10.28
CA LEU A 32 -7.59 -22.18 -9.67
C LEU A 32 -6.96 -22.47 -8.31
N GLY A 33 -7.32 -21.69 -7.29
CA GLY A 33 -6.79 -21.73 -5.93
C GLY A 33 -6.88 -20.36 -5.25
N SER A 34 -6.84 -20.32 -3.92
CA SER A 34 -6.72 -19.04 -3.19
C SER A 34 -5.45 -18.32 -3.69
N PRO A 35 -5.56 -17.13 -4.32
CA PRO A 35 -4.39 -16.38 -4.73
C PRO A 35 -3.54 -16.12 -3.50
N ASN A 36 -2.31 -16.62 -3.49
CA ASN A 36 -1.39 -16.34 -2.39
C ASN A 36 -0.91 -14.89 -2.56
N LEU A 37 -1.47 -13.97 -1.78
CA LEU A 37 -1.12 -12.53 -1.81
C LEU A 37 0.39 -12.33 -1.65
N THR A 38 1.04 -13.10 -0.77
CA THR A 38 2.50 -13.08 -0.60
C THR A 38 3.22 -13.34 -1.92
N THR A 39 2.85 -14.40 -2.63
CA THR A 39 3.45 -14.73 -3.93
C THR A 39 3.18 -13.62 -4.96
N ALA A 40 1.96 -13.07 -4.99
CA ALA A 40 1.64 -12.02 -5.94
C ALA A 40 2.44 -10.72 -5.70
N VAL A 41 2.65 -10.34 -4.44
CA VAL A 41 3.53 -9.22 -4.06
C VAL A 41 4.97 -9.51 -4.51
N GLN A 42 5.51 -10.68 -4.17
CA GLN A 42 6.86 -11.09 -4.54
C GLN A 42 7.05 -11.11 -6.06
N GLU A 43 6.13 -11.67 -6.83
CA GLU A 43 6.22 -11.67 -8.29
C GLU A 43 6.16 -10.26 -8.87
N THR A 44 5.33 -9.38 -8.32
CA THR A 44 5.23 -7.98 -8.77
C THR A 44 6.57 -7.25 -8.56
N ILE A 45 7.25 -7.52 -7.46
CA ILE A 45 8.56 -6.92 -7.14
C ILE A 45 9.66 -7.57 -7.97
N GLU A 46 9.84 -8.89 -7.87
CA GLU A 46 10.99 -9.60 -8.42
C GLU A 46 10.91 -9.76 -9.93
N ARG A 47 9.73 -10.12 -10.45
CA ARG A 47 9.53 -10.36 -11.89
C ARG A 47 9.05 -9.10 -12.60
N GLY A 48 8.19 -8.33 -11.95
CA GLY A 48 7.73 -7.04 -12.44
C GLY A 48 8.76 -5.92 -12.30
N LEU A 49 9.81 -6.13 -11.48
CA LEU A 49 10.86 -5.16 -11.19
C LEU A 49 10.30 -3.82 -10.70
N ALA A 50 9.24 -3.91 -9.90
CA ALA A 50 8.59 -2.75 -9.31
C ALA A 50 9.44 -2.19 -8.16
N ASP A 51 9.61 -0.87 -8.17
CA ASP A 51 10.23 -0.10 -7.07
C ASP A 51 9.29 0.06 -5.86
N GLY A 52 8.01 -0.27 -6.02
CA GLY A 52 6.97 -0.17 -5.01
C GLY A 52 5.71 -0.92 -5.45
N VAL A 53 4.92 -1.39 -4.50
CA VAL A 53 3.67 -2.11 -4.77
C VAL A 53 2.46 -1.33 -4.30
N ILE A 54 1.38 -1.43 -5.06
CA ILE A 54 0.10 -0.78 -4.76
C ILE A 54 -0.93 -1.88 -4.53
N LEU A 55 -1.55 -1.91 -3.35
CA LEU A 55 -2.68 -2.77 -3.03
C LEU A 55 -3.98 -2.00 -3.18
N SER A 56 -4.77 -2.39 -4.18
CA SER A 56 -6.12 -1.90 -4.38
C SER A 56 -7.13 -2.85 -3.72
N GLY A 57 -8.15 -2.31 -3.07
CA GLY A 57 -9.24 -3.13 -2.54
C GLY A 57 -10.16 -3.66 -3.64
N TRP A 58 -10.96 -4.67 -3.30
CA TRP A 58 -11.79 -5.45 -4.23
C TRP A 58 -12.81 -4.64 -5.06
N ALA A 59 -13.17 -3.43 -4.62
CA ALA A 59 -14.06 -2.52 -5.32
C ALA A 59 -13.65 -1.05 -5.12
N THR A 60 -14.02 -0.18 -6.06
CA THR A 60 -13.80 1.27 -5.94
C THR A 60 -14.42 1.80 -4.65
N GLY A 61 -13.58 2.29 -3.73
CA GLY A 61 -14.05 2.80 -2.43
C GLY A 61 -14.00 1.80 -1.28
N SER A 62 -13.67 0.52 -1.53
CA SER A 62 -13.38 -0.46 -0.49
C SER A 62 -11.86 -0.56 -0.28
N PRO A 63 -11.34 -0.35 0.93
CA PRO A 63 -9.93 -0.55 1.21
C PRO A 63 -9.59 -2.05 1.29
N PRO A 64 -8.33 -2.45 1.06
CA PRO A 64 -7.83 -3.72 1.56
C PRO A 64 -8.06 -3.83 3.06
N ASN A 65 -8.28 -5.04 3.57
CA ASN A 65 -8.37 -5.25 5.01
C ASN A 65 -6.96 -5.13 5.64
N LEU A 66 -6.89 -4.92 6.96
CA LEU A 66 -5.61 -4.69 7.63
C LEU A 66 -4.68 -5.91 7.56
N GLU A 67 -5.22 -7.13 7.62
CA GLU A 67 -4.46 -8.37 7.57
C GLU A 67 -3.78 -8.56 6.21
N ASP A 68 -4.48 -8.26 5.12
CA ASP A 68 -3.91 -8.28 3.77
C ASP A 68 -2.77 -7.25 3.63
N LEU A 69 -2.91 -6.07 4.24
CA LEU A 69 -1.87 -5.03 4.22
C LEU A 69 -0.64 -5.45 5.01
N GLU A 70 -0.82 -6.04 6.20
CA GLU A 70 0.28 -6.58 7.02
C GLU A 70 0.99 -7.72 6.30
N LEU A 71 0.24 -8.64 5.69
CA LEU A 71 0.78 -9.74 4.91
C LEU A 71 1.57 -9.24 3.70
N ALA A 72 1.05 -8.23 2.99
CA ALA A 72 1.73 -7.62 1.85
C ALA A 72 3.00 -6.86 2.25
N SER A 73 2.95 -6.12 3.36
CA SER A 73 4.11 -5.42 3.93
C SER A 73 5.23 -6.40 4.29
N ALA A 74 4.88 -7.51 4.96
CA ALA A 74 5.83 -8.59 5.24
C ALA A 74 6.39 -9.23 3.96
N ALA A 75 5.53 -9.48 2.96
CA ALA A 75 5.94 -10.08 1.68
C ALA A 75 6.84 -9.15 0.85
N ALA A 76 6.66 -7.83 0.96
CA ALA A 76 7.39 -6.84 0.20
C ALA A 76 8.86 -6.68 0.65
N ASN A 77 9.20 -7.19 1.84
CA ASN A 77 10.57 -7.30 2.36
C ASN A 77 11.38 -5.99 2.21
N GLY A 78 10.79 -4.87 2.65
CA GLY A 78 11.41 -3.54 2.58
C GLY A 78 11.15 -2.77 1.28
N THR A 79 10.45 -3.35 0.31
CA THR A 79 9.93 -2.62 -0.85
C THR A 79 8.68 -1.82 -0.43
N PRO A 80 8.58 -0.52 -0.75
CA PRO A 80 7.45 0.31 -0.33
C PRO A 80 6.08 -0.23 -0.76
N VAL A 81 5.13 -0.24 0.18
CA VAL A 81 3.74 -0.67 0.00
C VAL A 81 2.78 0.51 0.12
N PHE A 82 1.86 0.63 -0.84
CA PHE A 82 0.88 1.70 -0.90
C PHE A 82 -0.54 1.17 -0.99
N ILE A 83 -1.49 1.88 -0.41
CA ILE A 83 -2.93 1.63 -0.65
C ILE A 83 -3.36 2.38 -1.91
N GLY A 84 -3.96 1.68 -2.87
CA GLY A 84 -4.42 2.24 -4.14
C GLY A 84 -5.88 2.70 -4.16
N SER A 85 -6.72 2.20 -3.25
CA SER A 85 -8.14 2.54 -3.22
C SER A 85 -8.77 2.39 -1.85
N GLY A 86 -9.91 3.08 -1.64
CA GLY A 86 -10.77 2.87 -0.48
C GLY A 86 -10.34 3.54 0.82
N ALA A 87 -9.24 4.30 0.82
CA ALA A 87 -8.86 5.12 1.96
C ALA A 87 -9.79 6.33 2.13
N SER A 88 -10.19 6.57 3.37
CA SER A 88 -10.97 7.73 3.83
C SER A 88 -10.37 8.27 5.13
N TRP A 89 -10.79 9.47 5.55
CA TRP A 89 -10.34 10.04 6.83
C TRP A 89 -10.78 9.21 8.04
N GLU A 90 -11.80 8.36 7.89
CA GLU A 90 -12.31 7.48 8.95
C GLU A 90 -11.44 6.24 9.15
N ASN A 91 -10.89 5.68 8.06
CA ASN A 91 -10.14 4.43 8.12
C ASN A 91 -8.62 4.61 8.04
N ILE A 92 -8.13 5.74 7.50
CA ILE A 92 -6.69 5.96 7.31
C ILE A 92 -5.87 5.86 8.60
N PRO A 93 -6.35 6.27 9.80
CA PRO A 93 -5.56 6.12 11.02
C PRO A 93 -5.17 4.68 11.30
N ARG A 94 -6.03 3.71 10.97
CA ARG A 94 -5.74 2.28 11.13
C ARG A 94 -4.87 1.76 10.00
N LEU A 95 -5.22 2.08 8.76
CA LEU A 95 -4.59 1.47 7.58
C LEU A 95 -3.13 1.91 7.41
N ILE A 96 -2.80 3.18 7.67
CA ILE A 96 -1.45 3.73 7.51
C ILE A 96 -0.41 3.08 8.46
N GLN A 97 -0.86 2.33 9.47
CA GLN A 97 0.04 1.65 10.39
C GLN A 97 0.80 0.49 9.71
N ALA A 98 0.17 -0.15 8.72
CA ALA A 98 0.71 -1.34 8.05
C ALA A 98 1.45 -1.06 6.73
N VAL A 99 1.38 0.16 6.20
CA VAL A 99 1.89 0.51 4.86
C VAL A 99 2.71 1.79 4.89
N ASP A 100 3.45 2.05 3.80
CA ASP A 100 4.32 3.22 3.66
C ASP A 100 3.58 4.44 3.13
N GLY A 101 2.42 4.25 2.50
CA GLY A 101 1.64 5.36 2.00
C GLY A 101 0.28 5.00 1.40
N VAL A 102 -0.35 6.02 0.84
CA VAL A 102 -1.71 5.93 0.32
C VAL A 102 -1.89 6.83 -0.89
N ILE A 103 -2.54 6.31 -1.93
CA ILE A 103 -3.01 7.04 -3.10
C ILE A 103 -4.52 7.19 -2.93
N VAL A 104 -4.99 8.44 -2.81
CA VAL A 104 -6.38 8.74 -2.45
C VAL A 104 -6.97 9.80 -3.39
N SER A 105 -8.23 9.62 -3.80
CA SER A 105 -8.89 10.51 -4.76
C SER A 105 -10.38 10.73 -4.44
N SER A 106 -11.23 9.72 -4.66
CA SER A 106 -12.69 9.88 -4.57
C SER A 106 -13.17 10.38 -3.20
N SER A 107 -12.58 9.90 -2.10
CA SER A 107 -12.92 10.35 -0.74
C SER A 107 -12.58 11.82 -0.47
N LEU A 108 -11.67 12.42 -1.25
CA LEU A 108 -11.31 13.84 -1.16
C LEU A 108 -12.21 14.72 -2.04
N LYS A 109 -12.95 14.16 -2.99
CA LYS A 109 -13.86 14.90 -3.88
C LYS A 109 -15.20 15.19 -3.21
N ARG A 110 -15.89 16.28 -3.58
CA ARG A 110 -17.21 16.58 -3.01
C ARG A 110 -18.19 15.42 -3.23
N ARG A 111 -18.93 15.04 -2.18
CA ARG A 111 -19.88 13.92 -2.19
C ARG A 111 -19.28 12.55 -2.60
N GLY A 112 -17.95 12.42 -2.62
CA GLY A 112 -17.29 11.16 -2.99
C GLY A 112 -17.30 10.85 -4.48
N LYS A 113 -17.75 11.78 -5.34
CA LYS A 113 -17.99 11.50 -6.77
C LYS A 113 -16.81 11.93 -7.63
N ILE A 114 -16.45 11.09 -8.59
CA ILE A 114 -15.27 11.29 -9.46
C ILE A 114 -15.34 12.55 -10.33
N ASP A 115 -16.54 12.95 -10.73
CA ASP A 115 -16.85 14.13 -11.55
C ASP A 115 -16.77 15.45 -10.76
N GLN A 116 -16.73 15.37 -9.42
CA GLN A 116 -16.72 16.54 -8.57
C GLN A 116 -15.30 17.04 -8.27
N PRO A 117 -15.13 18.34 -7.99
CA PRO A 117 -13.85 18.89 -7.59
C PRO A 117 -13.41 18.34 -6.22
N ILE A 118 -12.11 18.42 -5.96
CA ILE A 118 -11.53 18.17 -4.64
C ILE A 118 -12.12 19.17 -3.64
N ASP A 119 -12.45 18.68 -2.45
CA ASP A 119 -12.94 19.46 -1.34
C ASP A 119 -11.80 19.72 -0.34
N PRO A 120 -11.33 20.97 -0.19
CA PRO A 120 -10.23 21.30 0.73
C PRO A 120 -10.48 20.88 2.17
N ILE A 121 -11.74 20.86 2.63
CA ILE A 121 -12.08 20.45 3.98
C ILE A 121 -11.81 18.95 4.15
N ARG A 122 -12.20 18.14 3.16
CA ARG A 122 -11.96 16.69 3.18
C ARG A 122 -10.47 16.35 3.09
N VAL A 123 -9.71 17.14 2.33
CA VAL A 123 -8.25 17.04 2.29
C VAL A 123 -7.65 17.31 3.67
N SER A 124 -8.04 18.41 4.33
CA SER A 124 -7.55 18.75 5.67
C SER A 124 -7.86 17.63 6.67
N GLN A 125 -9.10 17.13 6.68
CA GLN A 125 -9.53 16.03 7.54
C GLN A 125 -8.68 14.77 7.33
N PHE A 126 -8.44 14.39 6.07
CA PHE A 126 -7.64 13.21 5.74
C PHE A 126 -6.18 13.35 6.20
N VAL A 127 -5.56 14.48 5.89
CA VAL A 127 -4.15 14.75 6.23
C VAL A 127 -3.98 14.84 7.75
N GLU A 128 -4.90 15.49 8.46
CA GLU A 128 -4.87 15.54 9.92
C GLU A 128 -5.04 14.16 10.56
N ALA A 129 -6.01 13.37 10.10
CA ALA A 129 -6.24 12.02 10.61
C ALA A 129 -5.00 11.13 10.41
N MET A 130 -4.36 11.22 9.24
CA MET A 130 -3.13 10.50 8.93
C MET A 130 -1.95 10.97 9.79
N ARG A 131 -1.71 12.29 9.89
CA ARG A 131 -0.59 12.85 10.66
C ARG A 131 -0.67 12.49 12.14
N ARG A 132 -1.85 12.63 12.75
CA ARG A 132 -2.06 12.27 14.17
C ARG A 132 -1.69 10.80 14.42
N SER A 133 -2.05 9.92 13.50
CA SER A 133 -1.73 8.49 13.59
C SER A 133 -0.23 8.19 13.46
N LEU A 134 0.47 8.88 12.55
CA LEU A 134 1.92 8.72 12.39
C LEU A 134 2.71 9.26 13.58
N THR A 135 2.31 10.41 14.13
CA THR A 135 2.95 10.96 15.34
C THR A 135 2.80 10.03 16.55
N MET A 136 1.68 9.29 16.63
CA MET A 136 1.49 8.26 17.66
C MET A 136 2.41 7.05 17.43
N LYS A 137 2.61 6.62 16.17
CA LYS A 137 3.51 5.52 15.80
C LYS A 137 4.95 5.79 16.22
N ASP A 138 5.44 7.01 16.00
CA ASP A 138 6.81 7.42 16.35
C ASP A 138 7.04 7.54 17.88
N GLN A 139 5.96 7.66 18.67
CA GLN A 139 6.01 7.80 20.14
C GLN A 139 5.84 6.47 20.89
N LEU A 140 5.47 5.38 20.21
CA LEU A 140 5.42 4.05 20.82
C LEU A 140 6.85 3.49 20.93
N PRO A 141 7.37 3.20 22.14
CA PRO A 141 8.66 2.55 22.27
C PRO A 141 8.59 1.19 21.57
N ALA A 142 9.64 0.85 20.80
CA ALA A 142 9.82 -0.49 20.27
C ALA A 142 9.70 -1.47 21.44
N ILE A 143 8.66 -2.30 21.44
CA ILE A 143 8.43 -3.30 22.48
C ILE A 143 9.60 -4.27 22.36
N ALA A 144 10.59 -4.14 23.24
CA ALA A 144 11.72 -5.04 23.31
C ALA A 144 11.16 -6.46 23.49
N ALA A 145 11.50 -7.36 22.56
CA ALA A 145 11.15 -8.76 22.66
C ALA A 145 11.57 -9.30 24.04
N PRO A 146 10.76 -10.14 24.70
CA PRO A 146 11.14 -10.70 25.98
C PRO A 146 12.42 -11.52 25.80
N SER A 147 13.48 -11.12 26.50
CA SER A 147 14.72 -11.87 26.61
C SER A 147 14.40 -13.23 27.21
N VAL A 148 14.32 -14.27 26.38
CA VAL A 148 14.27 -15.66 26.82
C VAL A 148 15.62 -15.98 27.45
N ALA A 149 15.67 -15.90 28.78
CA ALA A 149 16.77 -16.48 29.53
C ALA A 149 16.69 -18.00 29.36
N VAL A 150 17.64 -18.56 28.60
CA VAL A 150 17.90 -19.99 28.56
C VAL A 150 18.59 -20.36 29.88
N PRO A 151 17.99 -21.18 30.76
CA PRO A 151 18.70 -21.66 31.93
C PRO A 151 19.70 -22.72 31.47
N SER A 152 20.98 -22.46 31.73
CA SER A 152 22.04 -23.44 31.59
C SER A 152 21.98 -24.43 32.76
N SER A 153 21.65 -25.69 32.46
CA SER A 153 21.94 -26.87 33.28
C SER A 153 21.96 -28.11 32.42
#